data_AF-A0AA51X891-F1
#
_entry.id   AF-A0AA51X891-F1
#
_cell.length_a   1.000
_cell.length_b   1.000
_cell.length_c   1.000
_cell.angle_alpha   90.00
_cell.angle_beta   90.00
_cell.angle_gamma   90.00
#
_symmetry.space_group_name_H-M   'P 1'
#
loop_
_entity.id
_entity.type
_entity.pdbx_description
1 polymer ?
#
loop_
_entity_poly.entity_id
_entity_poly.type
_entity_poly.pdbx_seq_one_letter_code
_entity_poly.pdbx_strand_id
1 'polypeptide(L)'
;MNNLKKTILLVAFALPIFLVSAPSCFAETSTHASHESSTQPILIENAWYRAVLPGQKSTAVYFKATNVMKNSVSIDSVEIEGAHHVMMHESYDDAGISKMRHVDQVTIEPRQTTSFRPGGLHVMVVGVSDELRQLEKIKVILKLSDGSQQSFFADRRQP
;
A
#
# COMPACT_ATOMS: atom_id res chain seq x y z
N MET A 1 47.54 -34.18 36.40
CA MET A 1 46.58 -34.07 37.54
C MET A 1 45.36 -34.91 37.18
N ASN A 2 45.48 -36.24 37.16
CA ASN A 2 45.39 -37.16 38.31
C ASN A 2 43.95 -37.16 38.86
N ASN A 3 43.05 -37.98 38.30
CA ASN A 3 42.71 -39.34 38.77
C ASN A 3 42.25 -39.39 40.24
N LEU A 4 40.95 -39.65 40.49
CA LEU A 4 40.42 -40.53 41.56
C LEU A 4 38.87 -40.45 41.57
N LYS A 5 38.14 -41.48 41.12
CA LYS A 5 37.80 -42.77 41.76
C LYS A 5 36.79 -42.65 42.92
N LYS A 6 35.91 -43.66 42.97
CA LYS A 6 35.11 -44.21 44.11
C LYS A 6 33.67 -43.65 44.22
N THR A 7 32.59 -44.43 44.40
CA THR A 7 32.41 -45.83 44.83
C THR A 7 30.92 -46.23 44.70
N ILE A 8 30.65 -47.40 44.08
CA ILE A 8 29.79 -48.55 44.50
C ILE A 8 28.41 -48.27 45.16
N LEU A 9 27.31 -48.84 44.60
CA LEU A 9 26.49 -49.90 45.24
C LEU A 9 25.43 -50.53 44.28
N LEU A 10 25.40 -51.86 44.24
CA LEU A 10 24.42 -52.76 43.62
C LEU A 10 23.05 -52.74 44.34
N VAL A 11 21.92 -52.89 43.63
CA VAL A 11 20.71 -53.73 43.91
C VAL A 11 19.81 -53.65 42.65
N ALA A 12 19.73 -54.65 41.77
CA ALA A 12 18.81 -55.79 41.73
C ALA A 12 17.30 -55.49 41.55
N PHE A 13 16.72 -56.22 40.58
CA PHE A 13 15.34 -56.72 40.51
C PHE A 13 14.19 -55.86 39.95
N ALA A 14 13.71 -56.35 38.80
CA ALA A 14 12.32 -56.56 38.40
C ALA A 14 11.42 -55.35 38.08
N LEU A 15 11.06 -55.28 36.78
CA LEU A 15 9.81 -54.69 36.31
C LEU A 15 8.62 -55.25 37.10
N PRO A 16 7.59 -54.42 37.33
CA PRO A 16 6.41 -54.61 36.47
C PRO A 16 5.86 -53.31 35.90
N ILE A 17 5.38 -53.50 34.67
CA ILE A 17 4.55 -52.64 33.84
C ILE A 17 3.39 -52.07 34.68
N PHE A 18 3.31 -50.74 34.72
CA PHE A 18 2.07 -50.03 35.04
C PHE A 18 1.66 -49.24 33.80
N LEU A 19 0.60 -49.72 33.15
CA LEU A 19 -0.20 -48.96 32.20
C LEU A 19 -0.80 -47.75 32.95
N VAL A 20 -0.39 -46.54 32.60
CA VAL A 20 -1.17 -45.34 32.87
C VAL A 20 -1.26 -44.49 31.61
N SER A 21 -2.51 -44.30 31.23
CA SER A 21 -3.06 -43.49 30.16
C SER A 21 -2.67 -42.01 30.27
N ALA A 22 -2.18 -41.44 29.16
CA ALA A 22 -2.55 -40.10 28.72
C ALA A 22 -2.22 -39.94 27.22
N PRO A 23 -3.20 -39.75 26.32
CA PRO A 23 -2.90 -39.14 25.03
C PRO A 23 -2.55 -37.68 25.29
N SER A 24 -1.27 -37.33 25.17
CA SER A 24 -0.82 -35.95 25.08
C SER A 24 -1.42 -35.35 23.82
N CYS A 25 -2.59 -34.75 23.95
CA CYS A 25 -3.17 -33.88 22.96
C CYS A 25 -2.28 -32.63 22.92
N PHE A 26 -1.27 -32.64 22.06
CA PHE A 26 -0.59 -31.42 21.64
C PHE A 26 -1.63 -30.59 20.88
N ALA A 27 -2.29 -29.69 21.59
CA ALA A 27 -3.05 -28.62 20.97
C ALA A 27 -2.04 -27.64 20.37
N GLU A 28 -1.51 -27.96 19.19
CA GLU A 28 -0.89 -26.96 18.32
C GLU A 28 -1.99 -25.99 17.90
N THR A 29 -2.20 -24.95 18.70
CA THR A 29 -2.96 -23.77 18.29
C THR A 29 -2.15 -23.10 17.20
N SER A 30 -2.37 -23.57 15.97
CA SER A 30 -2.00 -22.87 14.76
C SER A 30 -2.76 -21.56 14.78
N THR A 31 -2.13 -20.51 15.31
CA THR A 31 -2.57 -19.14 15.08
C THR A 31 -2.33 -18.87 13.60
N HIS A 32 -3.29 -19.24 12.77
CA HIS A 32 -3.42 -18.68 11.43
C HIS A 32 -3.71 -17.20 11.65
N ALA A 33 -2.66 -16.38 11.61
CA ALA A 33 -2.80 -14.97 11.33
C ALA A 33 -3.47 -14.87 9.96
N SER A 34 -4.79 -14.71 9.96
CA SER A 34 -5.54 -14.32 8.79
C SER A 34 -4.99 -12.96 8.35
N HIS A 35 -4.12 -12.98 7.35
CA HIS A 35 -3.94 -11.82 6.49
C HIS A 35 -5.30 -11.60 5.82
N GLU A 36 -6.12 -10.76 6.43
CA GLU A 36 -7.20 -10.04 5.76
C GLU A 36 -6.55 -9.38 4.55
N SER A 37 -6.57 -10.07 3.40
CA SER A 37 -6.40 -9.44 2.11
C SER A 37 -7.62 -8.57 1.92
N SER A 38 -7.60 -7.38 2.55
CA SER A 38 -8.59 -6.35 2.32
C SER A 38 -8.60 -6.12 0.82
N THR A 39 -9.68 -6.49 0.15
CA THR A 39 -9.83 -6.24 -1.28
C THR A 39 -9.79 -4.73 -1.46
N GLN A 40 -8.70 -4.25 -2.06
CA GLN A 40 -8.55 -2.84 -2.36
C GLN A 40 -9.64 -2.45 -3.38
N PRO A 41 -10.50 -1.47 -3.08
CA PRO A 41 -11.67 -1.16 -3.90
C PRO A 41 -11.30 -0.61 -5.29
N ILE A 42 -10.11 -0.03 -5.43
CA ILE A 42 -9.61 0.50 -6.69
C ILE A 42 -8.36 -0.29 -7.10
N LEU A 43 -8.36 -0.90 -8.28
CA LEU A 43 -7.14 -1.40 -8.88
C LEU A 43 -6.36 -0.24 -9.51
N ILE A 44 -5.12 -0.05 -9.09
CA ILE A 44 -4.23 1.01 -9.59
C ILE A 44 -3.20 0.40 -10.54
N GLU A 45 -3.10 0.96 -11.74
CA GLU A 45 -2.16 0.51 -12.76
C GLU A 45 -1.36 1.67 -13.34
N ASN A 46 -0.13 1.37 -13.76
CA ASN A 46 0.75 2.33 -14.43
C ASN A 46 0.89 3.65 -13.66
N ALA A 47 1.06 3.58 -12.34
CA ALA A 47 1.24 4.76 -11.52
C ALA A 47 2.63 5.37 -11.72
N TRP A 48 2.68 6.65 -12.05
CA TRP A 48 3.92 7.39 -12.22
C TRP A 48 3.74 8.87 -11.95
N TYR A 49 4.84 9.55 -11.67
CA TYR A 49 4.85 10.99 -11.52
C TYR A 49 5.94 11.63 -12.38
N ARG A 50 5.68 12.88 -12.80
CA ARG A 50 6.58 13.62 -13.67
C ARG A 50 7.84 14.05 -12.90
N ALA A 51 9.02 13.76 -13.46
CA ALA A 51 10.27 14.25 -12.91
C ALA A 51 10.28 15.79 -12.87
N VAL A 52 10.73 16.35 -11.74
CA VAL A 52 10.79 17.79 -11.52
C VAL A 52 12.16 18.30 -11.96
N LEU A 53 12.19 19.13 -13.00
CA LEU A 53 13.45 19.74 -13.44
C LEU A 53 13.87 20.88 -12.49
N PRO A 54 15.17 21.23 -12.43
CA PRO A 54 15.62 22.39 -11.69
C PRO A 54 14.81 23.65 -12.01
N GLY A 55 14.38 24.37 -10.97
CA GLY A 55 13.53 25.56 -11.09
C GLY A 55 12.01 25.29 -11.11
N GLN A 56 11.55 24.05 -11.30
CA GLN A 56 10.13 23.71 -11.18
C GLN A 56 9.73 23.46 -9.72
N LYS A 57 8.59 24.03 -9.33
CA LYS A 57 8.01 23.90 -7.98
C LYS A 57 6.78 23.00 -7.92
N SER A 58 6.33 22.48 -9.06
CA SER A 58 5.15 21.64 -9.18
C SER A 58 5.45 20.37 -9.96
N THR A 59 4.72 19.31 -9.64
CA THR A 59 4.67 18.07 -10.44
C THR A 59 3.24 17.58 -10.57
N ALA A 60 3.05 16.54 -11.37
CA ALA A 60 1.80 15.84 -11.52
C ALA A 60 2.00 14.32 -11.42
N VAL A 61 1.05 13.64 -10.80
CA VAL A 61 0.95 12.18 -10.70
C VAL A 61 -0.17 11.67 -11.60
N TYR A 62 0.09 10.55 -12.24
CA TYR A 62 -0.74 9.91 -13.25
C TYR A 62 -0.84 8.41 -12.97
N PHE A 63 -2.00 7.83 -13.23
CA PHE A 63 -2.29 6.41 -13.02
C PHE A 63 -3.62 6.05 -13.69
N LYS A 64 -3.90 4.76 -13.84
CA LYS A 64 -5.25 4.26 -14.13
C LYS A 64 -5.86 3.72 -12.85
N ALA A 65 -7.10 4.11 -12.58
CA ALA A 65 -7.88 3.67 -11.44
C ALA A 65 -9.12 2.92 -11.92
N THR A 66 -9.21 1.64 -11.60
CA THR A 66 -10.33 0.78 -11.97
C THR A 66 -11.11 0.38 -10.74
N ASN A 67 -12.39 0.74 -10.65
CA ASN A 67 -13.24 0.31 -9.55
C ASN A 67 -13.59 -1.18 -9.72
N VAL A 68 -13.09 -2.04 -8.83
CA VAL A 68 -13.36 -3.48 -8.90
C VAL A 68 -14.64 -3.88 -8.16
N MET A 69 -15.25 -2.95 -7.43
CA MET A 69 -16.43 -3.14 -6.61
C MET A 69 -17.72 -3.14 -7.44
N LYS A 70 -18.82 -3.55 -6.80
CA LYS A 70 -20.18 -3.55 -7.38
C LYS A 70 -20.88 -2.19 -7.25
N ASN A 71 -20.41 -1.34 -6.35
CA ASN A 71 -20.93 0.00 -6.11
C ASN A 71 -19.92 1.05 -6.59
N SER A 72 -20.39 2.28 -6.85
CA SER A 72 -19.51 3.41 -7.16
C SER A 72 -18.54 3.67 -6.01
N VAL A 73 -17.30 4.04 -6.33
CA VAL A 73 -16.28 4.45 -5.36
C VAL A 73 -15.82 5.83 -5.74
N SER A 74 -15.78 6.75 -4.79
CA SER A 74 -15.32 8.11 -5.02
C SER A 74 -14.00 8.37 -4.30
N ILE A 75 -13.08 9.03 -5.01
CA ILE A 75 -11.84 9.57 -4.46
C ILE A 75 -12.13 11.01 -4.06
N ASP A 76 -12.06 11.30 -2.76
CA ASP A 76 -12.36 12.63 -2.21
C ASP A 76 -11.10 13.49 -2.11
N SER A 77 -9.95 12.87 -1.91
CA SER A 77 -8.67 13.58 -1.91
C SER A 77 -7.50 12.63 -2.12
N VAL A 78 -6.36 13.21 -2.45
CA VAL A 78 -5.09 12.50 -2.62
C VAL A 78 -4.04 13.17 -1.77
N GLU A 79 -3.25 12.35 -1.08
CA GLU A 79 -2.08 12.79 -0.33
C GLU A 79 -0.84 12.09 -0.87
N ILE A 80 0.30 12.75 -0.72
CA ILE A 80 1.60 12.23 -1.11
C ILE A 80 2.55 12.46 0.05
N GLU A 81 3.25 11.40 0.45
CA GLU A 81 4.22 11.47 1.53
C GLU A 81 5.35 12.45 1.16
N GLY A 82 5.59 13.45 2.01
CA GLY A 82 6.58 14.51 1.75
C GLY A 82 6.09 15.66 0.86
N ALA A 83 4.82 15.70 0.47
CA ALA A 83 4.21 16.83 -0.23
C ALA A 83 3.27 17.63 0.69
N HIS A 84 3.33 18.96 0.59
CA HIS A 84 2.49 19.84 1.44
C HIS A 84 1.15 20.22 0.80
N HIS A 85 1.07 20.26 -0.52
CA HIS A 85 -0.11 20.73 -1.23
C HIS A 85 -0.39 19.83 -2.42
N VAL A 86 -1.44 19.01 -2.32
CA VAL A 86 -1.85 18.02 -3.31
C VAL A 86 -3.32 18.26 -3.65
N MET A 87 -3.62 18.33 -4.95
CA MET A 87 -4.96 18.63 -5.47
C MET A 87 -5.26 17.77 -6.69
N MET A 88 -6.51 17.36 -6.88
CA MET A 88 -6.94 16.73 -8.13
C MET A 88 -7.42 17.79 -9.10
N HIS A 89 -6.87 17.81 -10.31
CA HIS A 89 -7.21 18.77 -11.35
C HIS A 89 -7.63 18.05 -12.63
N GLU A 90 -8.41 18.73 -13.45
CA GLU A 90 -8.73 18.32 -14.82
C GLU A 90 -8.22 19.37 -15.80
N SER A 91 -7.39 18.95 -16.75
CA SER A 91 -7.06 19.74 -17.93
C SER A 91 -8.13 19.52 -19.00
N TYR A 92 -8.60 20.61 -19.60
CA TYR A 92 -9.60 20.58 -20.67
C TYR A 92 -9.28 21.65 -21.73
N ASP A 93 -9.72 21.43 -22.96
CA ASP A 93 -9.66 22.44 -24.02
C ASP A 93 -10.92 23.29 -23.98
N ASP A 94 -10.73 24.60 -24.06
CA ASP A 94 -11.80 25.56 -24.22
C ASP A 94 -11.44 26.53 -25.35
N ALA A 95 -12.03 26.31 -26.52
CA ALA A 95 -11.80 27.07 -27.75
C ALA A 95 -10.31 27.12 -28.18
N GLY A 96 -9.60 25.99 -28.09
CA GLY A 96 -8.18 25.90 -28.44
C GLY A 96 -7.23 26.40 -27.36
N ILE A 97 -7.76 26.80 -26.20
CA ILE A 97 -6.97 27.19 -25.03
C ILE A 97 -7.04 26.06 -24.01
N SER A 98 -5.88 25.48 -23.70
CA SER A 98 -5.76 24.51 -22.62
C SER A 98 -5.98 25.21 -21.26
N LYS A 99 -7.01 24.78 -20.54
CA LYS A 99 -7.37 25.26 -19.20
C LYS A 99 -7.26 24.13 -18.20
N MET A 100 -7.21 24.50 -16.92
CA MET A 100 -7.19 23.58 -15.80
C MET A 100 -8.23 24.02 -14.78
N ARG A 101 -8.96 23.06 -14.20
CA ARG A 101 -9.88 23.30 -13.09
C ARG A 101 -9.61 22.34 -11.94
N HIS A 102 -9.88 22.81 -10.73
CA HIS A 102 -9.88 21.97 -9.54
C HIS A 102 -11.05 20.97 -9.58
N VAL A 103 -10.82 19.79 -9.02
CA VAL A 103 -11.80 18.70 -8.90
C VAL A 103 -11.81 18.24 -7.46
N ASP A 104 -12.91 18.48 -6.76
CA ASP A 104 -13.04 18.11 -5.35
C ASP A 104 -13.22 16.60 -5.15
N GLN A 105 -13.81 15.91 -6.12
CA GLN A 105 -14.10 14.48 -6.03
C GLN A 105 -14.08 13.83 -7.42
N VAL A 106 -13.55 12.60 -7.49
CA VAL A 106 -13.60 11.76 -8.69
C VAL A 106 -14.35 10.48 -8.38
N THR A 107 -15.58 10.36 -8.91
CA THR A 107 -16.39 9.13 -8.82
C THR A 107 -16.02 8.17 -9.93
N ILE A 108 -15.80 6.91 -9.57
CA ILE A 108 -15.54 5.79 -10.48
C ILE A 108 -16.69 4.81 -10.36
N GLU A 109 -17.51 4.72 -11.41
CA GLU A 109 -18.63 3.80 -11.48
C GLU A 109 -18.18 2.33 -11.40
N PRO A 110 -19.06 1.40 -11.00
CA PRO A 110 -18.73 -0.02 -10.89
C PRO A 110 -18.07 -0.56 -12.17
N ARG A 111 -16.93 -1.24 -12.00
CA ARG A 111 -16.19 -1.89 -13.11
C ARG A 111 -15.69 -0.92 -14.19
N GLN A 112 -15.75 0.39 -13.95
CA GLN A 112 -15.21 1.40 -14.84
C GLN A 112 -13.77 1.76 -14.49
N THR A 113 -13.07 2.31 -15.47
CA THR A 113 -11.69 2.80 -15.34
C THR A 113 -11.65 4.30 -15.62
N THR A 114 -11.12 5.05 -14.66
CA THR A 114 -10.78 6.46 -14.82
C THR A 114 -9.27 6.61 -15.01
N SER A 115 -8.87 7.36 -16.04
CA SER A 115 -7.45 7.59 -16.35
C SER A 115 -7.01 8.96 -15.88
N PHE A 116 -6.08 8.99 -14.92
CA PHE A 116 -5.31 10.17 -14.57
C PHE A 116 -4.12 10.24 -15.53
N ARG A 117 -4.16 11.15 -16.50
CA ARG A 117 -3.22 11.23 -17.64
C ARG A 117 -2.88 12.68 -18.00
N PRO A 118 -1.73 12.93 -18.67
CA PRO A 118 -1.43 14.25 -19.21
C PRO A 118 -2.56 14.78 -20.11
N GLY A 119 -2.95 16.04 -19.92
CA GLY A 119 -4.03 16.68 -20.66
C GLY A 119 -5.45 16.22 -20.28
N GLY A 120 -5.62 15.51 -19.16
CA GLY A 120 -6.92 15.18 -18.58
C GLY A 120 -6.89 15.31 -17.06
N LEU A 121 -7.54 14.38 -16.35
CA LEU A 121 -7.46 14.27 -14.90
C LEU A 121 -6.02 13.98 -14.45
N HIS A 122 -5.56 14.61 -13.38
CA HIS A 122 -4.25 14.35 -12.79
C HIS A 122 -4.20 14.86 -11.35
N VAL A 123 -3.27 14.33 -10.56
CA VAL A 123 -3.01 14.83 -9.21
C VAL A 123 -1.88 15.84 -9.29
N MET A 124 -2.18 17.12 -9.10
CA MET A 124 -1.22 18.20 -9.07
C MET A 124 -0.59 18.32 -7.68
N VAL A 125 0.73 18.43 -7.64
CA VAL A 125 1.51 18.65 -6.42
C VAL A 125 2.18 20.01 -6.54
N VAL A 126 1.96 20.88 -5.57
CA VAL A 126 2.55 22.22 -5.49
C VAL A 126 3.49 22.29 -4.30
N GLY A 127 4.65 22.92 -4.48
CA GLY A 127 5.63 23.06 -3.42
C GLY A 127 6.44 21.77 -3.20
N VAL A 128 6.93 21.17 -4.29
CA VAL A 128 7.76 19.96 -4.22
C VAL A 128 9.06 20.25 -3.45
N SER A 129 9.32 19.46 -2.40
CA SER A 129 10.55 19.51 -1.59
C SER A 129 11.75 18.94 -2.35
N ASP A 130 12.97 19.33 -1.96
CA ASP A 130 14.20 18.78 -2.57
C ASP A 130 14.34 17.27 -2.37
N GLU A 131 13.81 16.74 -1.27
CA GLU A 131 13.78 15.30 -1.00
C GLU A 131 12.89 14.58 -2.00
N LEU A 132 11.64 15.04 -2.21
CA LEU A 132 10.72 14.43 -3.16
C LEU A 132 11.27 14.44 -4.60
N ARG A 133 11.99 15.51 -5.00
CA ARG A 133 12.65 15.58 -6.33
C ARG A 133 13.62 14.42 -6.59
N GLN A 134 14.25 13.89 -5.55
CA GLN A 134 15.30 12.87 -5.64
C GLN A 134 14.75 11.44 -5.54
N LEU A 135 13.50 11.25 -5.11
CA LEU A 135 12.91 9.93 -4.95
C LEU A 135 12.66 9.26 -6.30
N GLU A 136 13.01 7.98 -6.46
CA GLU A 136 12.61 7.24 -7.67
C GLU A 136 11.15 6.76 -7.62
N LYS A 137 10.57 6.70 -6.41
CA LYS A 137 9.18 6.34 -6.18
C LYS A 137 8.60 7.19 -5.05
N ILE A 138 7.35 7.60 -5.20
CA ILE A 138 6.61 8.30 -4.15
C ILE A 138 5.41 7.46 -3.71
N LYS A 139 5.07 7.52 -2.42
CA LYS A 139 3.86 6.90 -1.89
C LYS A 139 2.68 7.87 -2.06
N VAL A 140 1.63 7.39 -2.72
CA VAL A 140 0.38 8.10 -2.95
C VAL A 140 -0.70 7.44 -2.11
N ILE A 141 -1.55 8.24 -1.47
CA ILE A 141 -2.62 7.80 -0.59
C ILE A 141 -3.92 8.41 -1.13
N LEU A 142 -4.87 7.55 -1.52
CA LEU A 142 -6.22 7.95 -1.88
C LEU A 142 -7.09 7.92 -0.63
N LYS A 143 -7.81 9.01 -0.37
CA LYS A 143 -8.90 9.05 0.61
C LYS A 143 -10.21 8.84 -0.12
N LEU A 144 -10.93 7.79 0.27
CA LEU A 144 -12.17 7.38 -0.39
C LEU A 144 -13.39 7.87 0.38
N SER A 145 -14.52 7.98 -0.30
CA SER A 145 -15.78 8.49 0.25
C SER A 145 -16.39 7.64 1.36
N ASP A 146 -15.97 6.39 1.50
CA ASP A 146 -16.36 5.51 2.61
C ASP A 146 -15.51 5.72 3.88
N GLY A 147 -14.58 6.69 3.84
CA GLY A 147 -13.64 6.99 4.92
C GLY A 147 -12.40 6.10 4.93
N SER A 148 -12.33 5.10 4.06
CA SER A 148 -11.14 4.25 3.93
C SER A 148 -10.02 4.96 3.15
N GLN A 149 -8.82 4.41 3.26
CA GLN A 149 -7.65 4.90 2.54
C GLN A 149 -6.96 3.77 1.80
N GLN A 150 -6.51 4.06 0.59
CA GLN A 150 -5.78 3.12 -0.23
C GLN A 150 -4.44 3.73 -0.66
N SER A 151 -3.34 3.03 -0.38
CA SER A 151 -1.99 3.48 -0.74
C SER A 151 -1.44 2.74 -1.96
N PHE A 152 -0.64 3.41 -2.78
CA PHE A 152 0.16 2.80 -3.84
C PHE A 152 1.45 3.59 -4.09
N PHE A 153 2.38 3.02 -4.85
CA PHE A 153 3.60 3.71 -5.27
C PHE A 153 3.50 4.18 -6.71
N ALA A 154 4.01 5.39 -6.97
CA ALA A 154 4.15 5.94 -8.32
C ALA A 154 5.63 6.10 -8.68
N ASP A 155 6.04 5.56 -9.81
CA ASP A 155 7.43 5.61 -10.29
C ASP A 155 7.75 6.97 -10.92
N ARG A 156 8.99 7.45 -10.76
CA ARG A 156 9.47 8.65 -11.44
C ARG A 156 9.63 8.38 -12.93
N ARG A 157 9.09 9.24 -13.79
CA ARG A 157 9.34 9.21 -15.24
C ARG A 157 9.73 10.58 -15.77
N GLN A 158 10.63 10.58 -16.75
CA GLN A 158 11.01 11.79 -17.46
C GLN A 158 9.85 12.26 -18.37
N PRO A 159 9.70 13.58 -18.55
CA PRO A 159 8.71 14.17 -19.46
C PRO A 159 8.97 13.86 -20.93
#